data_AF-A0A2G2ZSS9-F1
#
_entry.id   AF-A0A2G2ZSS9-F1
#
_cell.length_a   1.000
_cell.length_b   1.000
_cell.length_c   1.000
_cell.angle_alpha   90.00
_cell.angle_beta   90.00
_cell.angle_gamma   90.00
#
_symmetry.space_group_name_H-M   'P 1'
#
loop_
_entity.id
_entity.type
_entity.pdbx_description
1 polymer ?
#
loop_
_entity_poly.entity_id
_entity_poly.type
_entity_poly.pdbx_seq_one_letter_code
_entity_poly.pdbx_strand_id
1 'polypeptide(L)'
;MESKFIALDKAGEEAEWLQNFLEDISYWTKLVAPVCIHCDSQAAIGRAGSMMYNDKSRHIRRRHNTVRKLLSSGIITVNYVKSKDNVSDPLTKGLSRKGVERTSKGTGLRPRTSQHGSKAT
;
A
#
# COMPACT_ATOMS: atom_id res chain seq x y z
N MET A 1 8.98 10.01 6.74
CA MET A 1 7.61 10.47 6.42
C MET A 1 7.43 10.63 4.91
N GLU A 2 8.33 11.36 4.24
CA GLU A 2 8.26 11.60 2.79
C GLU A 2 8.19 10.31 1.97
N SER A 3 9.05 9.32 2.23
CA SER A 3 9.04 8.02 1.53
C SER A 3 7.69 7.29 1.61
N LYS A 4 7.04 7.28 2.78
CA LYS A 4 5.73 6.66 3.00
C LYS A 4 4.62 7.38 2.23
N PHE A 5 4.70 8.71 2.16
CA PHE A 5 3.75 9.50 1.37
C PHE A 5 3.96 9.30 -0.15
N ILE A 6 5.21 9.21 -0.60
CA ILE A 6 5.54 8.92 -2.00
C ILE A 6 5.06 7.51 -2.39
N ALA A 7 5.24 6.53 -1.50
CA ALA A 7 4.72 5.18 -1.74
C ALA A 7 3.19 5.16 -1.84
N LEU A 8 2.49 5.97 -1.02
CA LEU A 8 1.04 6.12 -1.09
C LEU A 8 0.59 6.76 -2.41
N ASP A 9 1.27 7.81 -2.85
CA ASP A 9 1.05 8.47 -4.14
C ASP A 9 1.21 7.50 -5.31
N LYS A 10 2.30 6.72 -5.33
CA LYS A 10 2.52 5.71 -6.37
C LYS A 10 1.51 4.57 -6.34
N ALA A 11 1.15 4.08 -5.16
CA ALA A 11 0.08 3.09 -5.05
C ALA A 11 -1.27 3.64 -5.53
N GLY A 12 -1.52 4.94 -5.37
CA GLY A 12 -2.70 5.61 -5.90
C GLY A 12 -2.72 5.70 -7.42
N GLU A 13 -1.60 6.07 -8.04
CA GLU A 13 -1.45 6.08 -9.52
C GLU A 13 -1.72 4.68 -10.11
N GLU A 14 -1.17 3.63 -9.49
CA GLU A 14 -1.39 2.24 -9.93
C GLU A 14 -2.85 1.79 -9.72
N ALA A 15 -3.52 2.27 -8.67
CA ALA A 15 -4.93 1.99 -8.43
C ALA A 15 -5.84 2.65 -9.48
N GLU A 16 -5.57 3.90 -9.85
CA GLU A 16 -6.27 4.59 -10.95
C GLU A 16 -6.03 3.86 -12.28
N TRP A 17 -4.79 3.44 -12.56
CA TRP A 17 -4.48 2.66 -13.75
C TRP A 17 -5.25 1.34 -13.78
N LEU A 18 -5.30 0.60 -12.67
CA LEU A 18 -6.03 -0.67 -12.58
C LEU A 18 -7.53 -0.47 -12.78
N GLN A 19 -8.12 0.60 -12.25
CA GLN A 19 -9.52 0.92 -12.45
C GLN A 19 -9.82 1.20 -13.92
N ASN A 20 -9.04 2.09 -14.56
CA ASN A 20 -9.19 2.41 -15.98
C ASN A 20 -9.04 1.15 -16.84
N PHE A 21 -8.06 0.31 -16.53
CA PHE A 21 -7.85 -0.96 -17.23
C PHE A 21 -9.05 -1.90 -17.12
N LEU A 22 -9.68 -1.99 -15.94
CA LEU A 22 -10.89 -2.79 -15.76
C LEU A 22 -12.09 -2.22 -16.51
N GLU A 23 -12.21 -0.90 -16.59
CA GLU A 23 -13.28 -0.21 -17.35
C GLU A 23 -13.14 -0.43 -18.86
N ASP A 24 -11.93 -0.57 -19.38
CA ASP A 24 -11.66 -0.86 -20.79
C ASP A 24 -12.02 -2.30 -21.20
N ILE A 25 -12.18 -3.22 -20.23
CA ILE A 25 -12.55 -4.61 -20.52
C ILE A 25 -14.06 -4.67 -20.79
N SER A 26 -14.45 -4.88 -22.05
CA SER A 26 -15.84 -4.79 -22.54
C SER A 26 -16.88 -5.67 -21.84
N TYR A 27 -16.46 -6.69 -21.08
CA TYR A 27 -17.35 -7.58 -20.32
C TYR A 27 -17.40 -7.25 -18.82
N TRP A 28 -16.70 -6.22 -18.37
CA TRP A 28 -16.73 -5.78 -16.98
C TRP A 28 -17.98 -4.93 -16.71
N THR A 29 -19.06 -5.60 -16.33
CA THR A 29 -20.37 -4.96 -16.10
C THR A 29 -20.55 -4.42 -14.67
N LYS A 30 -19.55 -4.59 -13.80
CA LYS A 30 -19.64 -4.20 -12.39
C LYS A 30 -18.96 -2.86 -12.15
N LEU A 31 -19.61 -2.01 -11.36
CA LEU A 31 -18.97 -0.81 -10.83
C LEU A 31 -17.68 -1.21 -10.10
N VAL A 32 -16.54 -0.61 -10.46
CA VAL A 32 -15.28 -0.84 -9.77
C VAL A 32 -15.35 -0.12 -8.43
N ALA A 33 -15.30 -0.89 -7.34
CA ALA A 33 -15.27 -0.33 -6.00
C ALA A 33 -13.92 0.38 -5.74
N PRO A 34 -13.89 1.42 -4.89
CA PRO A 34 -12.65 2.11 -4.53
C PRO A 34 -11.57 1.14 -4.04
N VAL A 35 -10.35 1.26 -4.54
CA VAL A 35 -9.22 0.42 -4.12
C VAL A 35 -8.78 0.83 -2.70
N CYS A 36 -8.82 -0.11 -1.75
CA CYS A 36 -8.39 0.15 -0.37
C CYS A 36 -6.87 -0.03 -0.22
N ILE A 37 -6.15 1.09 -0.07
CA ILE A 37 -4.72 1.12 0.20
C ILE A 37 -4.49 1.08 1.71
N HIS A 38 -3.76 0.05 2.18
CA HIS A 38 -3.37 -0.06 3.58
C HIS A 38 -2.03 0.65 3.83
N CYS A 39 -2.01 1.62 4.73
CA CYS A 39 -0.83 2.40 5.07
C CYS A 39 -0.49 2.30 6.57
N ASP A 40 0.78 2.05 6.89
CA ASP A 40 1.27 1.96 8.27
C ASP A 40 1.67 3.32 8.89
N SER A 41 1.62 4.39 8.10
CA SER A 41 2.04 5.73 8.51
C SER A 41 0.84 6.65 8.69
N GLN A 42 0.39 6.82 9.94
CA GLN A 42 -0.67 7.78 10.26
C GLN A 42 -0.34 9.20 9.80
N ALA A 43 0.93 9.59 9.82
CA ALA A 43 1.37 10.87 9.28
C ALA A 43 1.12 10.99 7.77
N ALA A 44 1.37 9.94 6.99
CA ALA A 44 1.07 9.93 5.56
C ALA A 44 -0.44 9.96 5.28
N ILE A 45 -1.22 9.22 6.07
CA ILE A 45 -2.69 9.20 5.99
C ILE A 45 -3.28 10.57 6.30
N GLY A 46 -2.91 11.16 7.46
CA GLY A 46 -3.40 12.47 7.87
C GLY A 46 -3.01 13.56 6.88
N ARG A 47 -1.82 13.44 6.28
CA ARG A 47 -1.39 14.30 5.20
C ARG A 47 -2.26 14.12 3.95
N ALA A 48 -2.52 12.90 3.51
CA ALA A 48 -3.37 12.62 2.34
C ALA A 48 -4.78 13.21 2.49
N GLY A 49 -5.38 13.08 3.67
CA GLY A 49 -6.71 13.61 3.99
C GLY A 49 -6.78 15.11 4.27
N SER A 50 -5.63 15.80 4.43
CA SER A 50 -5.63 17.22 4.79
C SER A 50 -5.99 18.11 3.59
N MET A 51 -6.99 18.97 3.77
CA MET A 51 -7.43 19.96 2.77
C MET A 51 -6.49 21.17 2.66
N MET A 52 -5.70 21.46 3.71
CA MET A 52 -4.84 22.65 3.80
C MET A 52 -3.35 22.31 3.88
N TYR A 53 -2.94 21.17 3.33
CA TYR A 53 -1.55 20.76 3.36
C TYR A 53 -0.68 21.60 2.40
N ASN A 54 0.10 22.52 2.97
CA ASN A 54 1.00 23.42 2.24
C ASN A 54 2.47 23.09 2.51
N ASP A 55 2.97 22.04 1.86
CA ASP A 55 4.41 21.77 1.89
C ASP A 55 5.18 22.76 0.99
N LYS A 56 6.35 23.19 1.45
CA LYS A 56 7.23 24.11 0.70
C LYS A 56 7.84 23.43 -0.53
N SER A 57 7.96 22.12 -0.52
CA SER A 57 8.49 21.33 -1.62
C SER A 57 7.47 21.14 -2.74
N ARG A 58 7.83 21.59 -3.96
CA ARG A 58 6.95 21.52 -5.15
C ARG A 58 6.58 20.09 -5.51
N HIS A 59 7.53 19.14 -5.48
CA HIS A 59 7.25 17.74 -5.83
C HIS A 59 6.28 17.11 -4.84
N ILE A 60 6.43 17.45 -3.56
CA ILE A 60 5.61 16.97 -2.47
C ILE A 60 4.19 17.55 -2.48
N ARG A 61 4.04 18.82 -2.84
CA ARG A 61 2.74 19.45 -3.07
C ARG A 61 1.99 18.85 -4.27
N ARG A 62 2.69 18.54 -5.37
CA ARG A 62 2.07 17.89 -6.54
C ARG A 62 1.48 16.53 -6.19
N ARG A 63 2.27 15.67 -5.53
CA ARG A 63 1.82 14.36 -5.05
C ARG A 63 0.63 14.47 -4.08
N HIS A 64 0.64 15.49 -3.23
CA HIS A 64 -0.48 15.78 -2.34
C HIS A 64 -1.78 16.02 -3.11
N ASN A 65 -1.74 16.88 -4.13
CA ASN A 65 -2.89 17.16 -4.96
C ASN A 65 -3.38 15.91 -5.71
N THR A 66 -2.48 15.07 -6.21
CA THR A 66 -2.82 13.79 -6.87
C THR A 66 -3.57 12.87 -5.92
N VAL A 67 -2.98 12.55 -4.76
CA VAL A 67 -3.60 11.65 -3.76
C VAL A 67 -4.95 12.21 -3.29
N ARG A 68 -5.05 13.52 -3.07
CA ARG A 68 -6.32 14.15 -2.69
C ARG A 68 -7.38 13.97 -3.79
N LYS A 69 -7.02 14.15 -5.06
CA LYS A 69 -7.92 13.95 -6.19
C LYS A 69 -8.47 12.52 -6.19
N LEU A 70 -7.58 11.53 -6.07
CA LEU A 70 -7.94 10.11 -6.06
C LEU A 70 -8.88 9.73 -4.89
N LEU A 71 -8.64 10.31 -3.70
CA LEU A 71 -9.54 10.15 -2.55
C LEU A 71 -10.90 10.79 -2.81
N SER A 72 -10.92 12.02 -3.35
CA SER A 72 -12.17 12.76 -3.60
C SER A 72 -13.02 12.19 -4.73
N SER A 73 -12.39 11.57 -5.74
CA SER A 73 -13.09 10.89 -6.83
C SER A 73 -13.56 9.48 -6.45
N GLY A 74 -13.21 8.99 -5.26
CA GLY A 74 -13.55 7.63 -4.83
C GLY A 74 -12.80 6.54 -5.59
N ILE A 75 -11.68 6.85 -6.23
CA ILE A 75 -10.83 5.84 -6.89
C ILE A 75 -10.12 4.99 -5.83
N ILE A 76 -9.66 5.64 -4.76
CA ILE A 76 -8.98 4.98 -3.64
C ILE A 76 -9.64 5.29 -2.30
N THR A 77 -9.47 4.38 -1.35
CA THR A 77 -9.62 4.63 0.09
C THR A 77 -8.30 4.31 0.78
N VAL A 78 -8.02 4.93 1.93
CA VAL A 78 -6.78 4.71 2.67
C VAL A 78 -7.09 4.33 4.11
N ASN A 79 -6.70 3.12 4.49
CA ASN A 79 -6.91 2.58 5.83
C ASN A 79 -5.59 2.39 6.57
N TYR A 80 -5.62 2.66 7.87
CA TYR A 80 -4.47 2.38 8.72
C TYR A 80 -4.30 0.88 8.92
N VAL A 81 -3.06 0.40 8.78
CA VAL A 81 -2.64 -0.95 9.18
C VAL A 81 -1.48 -0.84 10.17
N LYS A 82 -1.43 -1.70 11.18
CA LYS A 82 -0.27 -1.74 12.09
C LYS A 82 0.95 -2.19 11.29
N SER A 83 2.11 -1.55 11.46
CA SER A 83 3.32 -1.88 10.68
C SER A 83 3.69 -3.37 10.75
N LYS A 84 3.56 -4.00 11.93
CA LYS A 84 3.82 -5.45 12.08
C LYS A 84 2.91 -6.37 11.24
N ASP A 85 1.77 -5.85 10.81
CA ASP A 85 0.74 -6.55 10.04
C ASP A 85 0.71 -6.07 8.57
N ASN A 86 1.57 -5.11 8.21
CA ASN A 86 1.67 -4.60 6.85
C ASN A 86 2.45 -5.58 5.96
N VAL A 87 1.74 -6.28 5.08
CA VAL A 87 2.30 -7.28 4.18
C VAL A 87 3.27 -6.72 3.12
N SER A 88 3.29 -5.40 2.92
CA SER A 88 4.25 -4.71 2.03
C SER A 88 5.58 -4.34 2.70
N ASP A 89 5.66 -4.39 4.03
CA ASP A 89 6.88 -4.05 4.76
C ASP A 89 8.11 -4.90 4.34
N PRO A 90 8.00 -6.21 4.02
CA PRO A 90 9.15 -6.99 3.53
C PRO A 90 9.76 -6.47 2.22
N LEU A 91 8.97 -5.75 1.41
CA LEU A 91 9.41 -5.21 0.12
C LEU A 91 10.06 -3.83 0.25
N THR A 92 9.95 -3.18 1.43
CA THR A 92 10.38 -1.80 1.63
C THR A 92 11.31 -1.61 2.83
N LYS A 93 11.47 -2.63 3.68
CA LYS A 93 12.25 -2.60 4.92
C LYS A 93 12.98 -3.92 5.14
N GLY A 94 14.11 -3.85 5.84
CA GLY A 94 14.70 -5.03 6.47
C GLY A 94 13.86 -5.47 7.67
N LEU A 95 13.31 -6.69 7.63
CA LEU A 95 12.52 -7.25 8.74
C LEU A 95 13.30 -8.31 9.51
N SER A 96 12.94 -8.49 10.78
CA SER A 96 13.38 -9.65 11.55
C SER A 96 12.81 -10.95 10.97
N ARG A 97 13.45 -12.10 11.25
CA ARG A 97 12.95 -13.42 10.84
C ARG A 97 11.47 -13.61 11.18
N LYS A 98 11.08 -13.26 12.41
CA LYS A 98 9.68 -13.34 12.88
C LYS A 98 8.74 -12.41 12.09
N GLY A 99 9.22 -11.24 11.67
CA GLY A 99 8.50 -10.34 10.78
C GLY A 99 8.24 -10.98 9.42
N VAL A 100 9.29 -11.53 8.79
CA VAL A 100 9.22 -12.23 7.49
C VAL A 100 8.27 -13.44 7.55
N GLU A 101 8.33 -14.24 8.60
CA GLU A 101 7.43 -15.40 8.79
C GLU A 101 5.96 -15.00 8.91
N ARG A 102 5.67 -13.86 9.55
CA ARG A 102 4.30 -13.34 9.68
C ARG A 102 3.79 -12.81 8.35
N THR A 103 4.56 -11.95 7.70
CA THR A 103 4.16 -11.32 6.44
C THR A 103 4.11 -12.30 5.29
N SER A 104 4.98 -13.32 5.24
CA SER A 104 4.95 -14.36 4.19
C SER A 104 3.62 -15.10 4.17
N LYS A 105 3.09 -15.48 5.34
CA LYS A 105 1.75 -16.08 5.43
C LYS A 105 0.67 -15.12 4.92
N GLY A 106 0.77 -13.84 5.26
CA GLY A 106 -0.16 -12.79 4.81
C GLY A 106 -0.12 -12.53 3.29
N THR A 107 1.02 -12.74 2.64
CA THR A 107 1.16 -12.62 1.17
C THR A 107 0.87 -13.93 0.42
N GLY A 108 0.46 -14.99 1.11
CA GLY A 108 0.20 -16.31 0.50
C GLY A 108 1.45 -17.13 0.22
N LEU A 109 2.63 -16.69 0.69
CA LEU A 109 3.88 -17.43 0.57
C LEU A 109 4.01 -18.48 1.68
N ARG A 110 4.57 -19.64 1.34
CA ARG A 110 4.90 -20.68 2.31
C ARG A 110 6.31 -20.45 2.86
N PRO A 111 6.50 -20.32 4.18
CA PRO A 111 7.83 -20.27 4.78
C PRO A 111 8.59 -21.54 4.42
N ARG A 112 9.85 -21.39 3.99
CA ARG A 112 10.73 -22.51 3.70
C ARG A 112 11.08 -23.18 5.04
N THR A 113 10.42 -24.28 5.37
CA THR A 113 10.81 -25.11 6.52
C THR A 113 12.19 -25.67 6.23
N SER A 114 13.20 -25.30 7.01
CA SER A 114 14.49 -25.97 6.94
C SER A 114 14.27 -27.44 7.32
N GLN A 115 14.40 -28.34 6.36
CA GLN A 115 14.64 -29.75 6.67
C GLN A 115 16.04 -29.83 7.27
N HIS A 116 16.17 -29.52 8.56
CA HIS A 116 17.33 -29.95 9.31
C HIS A 116 16.98 -31.32 9.88
N GLY A 117 17.60 -32.33 9.27
CA GLY A 117 17.38 -33.73 9.57
C GLY A 117 17.60 -34.00 11.05
N SER A 118 16.52 -34.37 11.72
CA SER A 118 16.61 -35.28 12.86
C SER A 118 16.99 -36.66 12.29
N LYS A 119 18.28 -36.87 12.01
CA LYS A 119 18.87 -38.20 12.11
C LYS A 119 19.57 -38.24 13.45
N ALA A 120 18.77 -38.48 14.48
CA ALA A 120 19.25 -39.10 15.70
C ALA A 120 19.35 -40.60 15.39
N THR A 121 20.58 -41.08 15.25
CA THR A 121 21.01 -42.47 15.47
C THR A 121 22.43 -42.39 15.97
#